data_AF-A0A836MPI3-F1
#
_entry.id   AF-A0A836MPI3-F1
#
_cell.length_a   1.000
_cell.length_b   1.000
_cell.length_c   1.000
_cell.angle_alpha   90.00
_cell.angle_beta   90.00
_cell.angle_gamma   90.00
#
_symmetry.space_group_name_H-M   'P 1'
#
loop_
_entity.id
_entity.type
_entity.pdbx_description
1 polymer ?
#
loop_
_entity_poly.entity_id
_entity_poly.type
_entity_poly.pdbx_seq_one_letter_code
_entity_poly.pdbx_strand_id
1 'polypeptide(L)'
;MERYEQSATLSTVQVMQNGQIEEISVKKGVGTAAHIDALTITMPELVFNQSLDVVTDDEFACQISGIIYEIMGYGLSRAARGRNDYSLSYLMGSKRVSYGYVAFGGLQQRETVCIHFTGTDLISK
;
A
#
# COMPACT_ATOMS: atom_id res chain seq x y z
N MET A 1 1.15 -37.77 33.10
CA MET A 1 1.17 -37.18 31.74
C MET A 1 0.29 -35.95 31.79
N GLU A 2 0.83 -34.82 32.26
CA GLU A 2 0.08 -33.57 32.40
C GLU A 2 0.11 -32.83 31.05
N ARG A 3 -1.07 -32.48 30.54
CA ARG A 3 -1.20 -31.60 29.38
C ARG A 3 -0.97 -30.17 29.84
N TYR A 4 0.08 -29.54 29.35
CA TYR A 4 0.33 -28.12 29.54
C TYR A 4 -0.60 -27.35 28.59
N GLU A 5 -1.66 -26.74 29.12
CA GLU A 5 -2.43 -25.75 28.36
C GLU A 5 -1.57 -24.49 28.21
N GLN A 6 -1.15 -24.23 26.98
CA GLN A 6 -0.43 -23.02 26.64
C GLN A 6 -1.44 -21.86 26.62
N SER A 7 -1.53 -21.13 27.73
CA SER A 7 -2.27 -19.86 27.79
C SER A 7 -1.61 -18.87 26.83
N ALA A 8 -2.25 -18.62 25.69
CA ALA A 8 -1.77 -17.67 24.70
C ALA A 8 -2.01 -16.26 25.22
N THR A 9 -0.98 -15.63 25.78
CA THR A 9 -1.01 -14.21 26.11
C THR A 9 -1.28 -13.41 24.82
N LEU A 10 -2.47 -12.82 24.73
CA LEU A 10 -2.82 -11.88 23.66
C LEU A 10 -1.93 -10.65 23.81
N SER A 11 -0.97 -10.47 22.91
CA SER A 11 -0.24 -9.22 22.82
C SER A 11 -1.18 -8.14 22.28
N THR A 12 -1.35 -7.05 23.00
CA THR A 12 -2.09 -5.88 22.54
C THR A 12 -1.12 -4.79 22.07
N VAL A 13 -1.53 -3.98 21.10
CA VAL A 13 -0.82 -2.76 20.70
C VAL A 13 -1.76 -1.58 20.92
N GLN A 14 -1.24 -0.53 21.55
CA GLN A 14 -1.96 0.73 21.73
C GLN A 14 -1.76 1.60 20.49
N VAL A 15 -2.86 2.02 19.86
CA VAL A 15 -2.84 2.95 18.74
C VAL A 15 -3.66 4.19 19.07
N MET A 16 -3.26 5.34 18.52
CA MET A 16 -4.03 6.57 18.67
C MET A 16 -4.98 6.70 17.49
N GLN A 17 -6.29 6.66 17.75
CA GLN A 17 -7.35 6.83 16.75
C GLN A 17 -8.27 7.97 17.17
N ASN A 18 -8.40 9.00 16.32
CA ASN A 18 -9.23 10.18 16.57
C ASN A 18 -8.97 10.87 17.94
N GLY A 19 -7.71 10.86 18.41
CA GLY A 19 -7.32 11.44 19.69
C GLY A 19 -7.62 10.57 20.92
N GLN A 20 -8.09 9.33 20.73
CA GLN A 20 -8.26 8.34 21.78
C GLN A 20 -7.22 7.21 21.64
N ILE A 21 -6.81 6.64 22.76
CA ILE A 21 -5.95 5.45 22.76
C ILE A 21 -6.87 4.23 22.68
N GLU A 22 -6.74 3.46 21.60
CA GLU A 22 -7.43 2.19 21.40
C GLU A 22 -6.45 1.02 21.57
N GLU A 23 -6.90 -0.01 22.29
CA GLU A 23 -6.13 -1.25 22.45
C GLU A 23 -6.56 -2.26 21.40
N ILE A 24 -5.67 -2.56 20.46
CA ILE A 24 -5.94 -3.56 19.42
C ILE A 24 -5.32 -4.89 19.84
N SER A 25 -6.16 -5.91 19.94
CA SER A 25 -5.71 -7.30 20.12
C SER A 25 -4.95 -7.76 18.89
N VAL A 26 -3.66 -8.08 19.04
CA VAL A 26 -2.87 -8.66 17.93
C VAL A 26 -3.27 -10.12 17.79
N LYS A 27 -3.90 -10.46 16.67
CA LYS A 27 -4.16 -11.84 16.30
C LYS A 27 -2.82 -12.52 15.99
N LYS A 28 -2.33 -13.35 16.91
CA LYS A 28 -1.19 -14.23 16.65
C LYS A 28 -1.69 -15.45 15.86
N GLY A 29 -1.11 -15.71 14.69
CA GLY A 29 -1.50 -16.85 13.86
C GLY A 29 -1.38 -18.17 14.63
N VAL A 30 -2.40 -19.02 14.56
CA VAL A 30 -2.41 -20.36 15.17
C VAL A 30 -1.99 -21.36 14.09
N GLY A 31 -0.75 -21.85 14.16
CA GLY A 31 -0.29 -23.03 13.40
C GLY A 31 -0.19 -22.91 11.88
N THR A 32 -0.47 -21.74 11.29
CA THR A 32 -0.40 -21.49 9.84
C THR A 32 0.22 -20.11 9.57
N ALA A 33 1.00 -20.00 8.49
CA ALA A 33 1.56 -18.72 8.07
C ALA A 33 0.43 -17.78 7.62
N ALA A 34 0.32 -16.61 8.24
CA ALA A 34 -0.56 -15.55 7.79
C ALA A 34 0.13 -14.75 6.68
N HIS A 35 -0.58 -14.47 5.60
CA HIS A 35 -0.08 -13.74 4.44
C HIS A 35 -1.04 -12.61 4.07
N ILE A 36 -0.51 -11.46 3.66
CA ILE A 36 -1.31 -10.32 3.21
C ILE A 36 -1.56 -10.50 1.71
N ASP A 37 -2.78 -10.88 1.31
CA ASP A 37 -3.11 -11.13 -0.10
C ASP A 37 -3.38 -9.85 -0.93
N ALA A 38 -3.57 -8.71 -0.27
CA ALA A 38 -3.81 -7.43 -0.92
C ALA A 38 -3.57 -6.30 0.09
N LEU A 39 -2.97 -5.21 -0.39
CA LEU A 39 -2.74 -4.01 0.41
C LEU A 39 -3.05 -2.78 -0.43
N THR A 40 -3.95 -1.93 0.04
CA THR A 40 -4.22 -0.63 -0.56
C THR A 40 -3.86 0.46 0.45
N ILE A 41 -3.07 1.43 0.00
CA ILE A 41 -2.66 2.59 0.79
C ILE A 41 -3.03 3.84 0.01
N THR A 42 -3.58 4.83 0.70
CA THR A 42 -3.82 6.16 0.14
C THR A 42 -2.99 7.18 0.91
N MET A 43 -2.20 7.98 0.20
CA MET A 43 -1.30 8.98 0.77
C MET A 43 -1.53 10.33 0.08
N PRO A 44 -1.32 11.47 0.75
CA PRO A 44 -1.30 12.77 0.08
C PRO A 44 -0.22 12.84 -1.01
N GLU A 45 -0.49 13.56 -2.10
CA GLU A 45 0.46 13.77 -3.20
C GLU A 45 1.78 14.40 -2.74
N LEU A 46 1.73 15.23 -1.68
CA LEU A 46 2.89 15.83 -1.02
C LEU A 46 3.94 14.80 -0.55
N VAL A 47 3.53 13.56 -0.26
CA VAL A 47 4.47 12.50 0.13
C VAL A 47 5.45 12.19 -1.01
N PHE A 48 5.01 12.34 -2.27
CA PHE A 48 5.77 12.03 -3.47
C PHE A 48 6.40 13.27 -4.12
N ASN A 49 5.81 14.44 -3.92
CA ASN A 49 6.33 15.73 -4.38
C ASN A 49 6.51 16.70 -3.19
N GLN A 50 7.58 16.51 -2.42
CA GLN A 50 7.85 17.30 -1.21
C GLN A 50 8.30 18.73 -1.51
N SER A 51 8.86 18.99 -2.70
CA SER A 51 9.32 20.32 -3.09
C SER A 51 8.19 21.27 -3.48
N LEU A 52 6.93 20.78 -3.56
CA LEU A 52 5.76 21.54 -4.01
C LEU A 52 5.95 22.14 -5.42
N ASP A 53 6.83 21.55 -6.22
CA ASP A 53 7.09 22.00 -7.57
C ASP A 53 5.88 21.72 -8.46
N VAL A 54 5.57 22.65 -9.36
CA VAL A 54 4.58 22.40 -10.41
C VAL A 54 5.18 21.42 -11.41
N VAL A 55 4.72 20.18 -11.35
CA VAL A 55 5.15 19.08 -12.21
C VAL A 55 4.02 18.63 -13.12
N THR A 56 4.36 18.11 -14.29
CA THR A 56 3.41 17.42 -15.15
C THR A 56 3.01 16.06 -14.55
N ASP A 57 1.88 15.51 -14.98
CA ASP A 57 1.41 14.20 -14.52
C ASP A 57 2.44 13.08 -14.81
N ASP A 58 3.17 13.19 -15.91
CA ASP A 58 4.22 12.22 -16.29
C ASP A 58 5.44 12.33 -15.37
N GLU A 59 5.87 13.56 -15.03
CA GLU A 59 6.95 13.79 -14.07
C GLU A 59 6.55 13.32 -12.67
N PHE A 60 5.30 13.56 -12.26
CA PHE A 60 4.78 13.08 -10.99
C PHE A 60 4.73 11.54 -10.94
N ALA A 61 4.31 10.89 -12.03
CA ALA A 61 4.38 9.43 -12.15
C ALA A 61 5.83 8.92 -12.03
N CYS A 62 6.81 9.63 -12.60
CA CYS A 62 8.23 9.27 -12.48
C CYS A 62 8.73 9.38 -11.03
N GLN A 63 8.34 10.43 -10.30
CA GLN A 63 8.67 10.59 -8.88
C GLN A 63 8.09 9.44 -8.04
N ILE A 64 6.80 9.15 -8.20
CA ILE A 64 6.14 8.00 -7.55
C ILE A 64 6.87 6.71 -7.89
N SER A 65 7.21 6.48 -9.15
CA SER A 65 7.91 5.28 -9.60
C SER A 65 9.28 5.12 -8.95
N GLY A 66 10.01 6.21 -8.73
CA GLY A 66 11.31 6.18 -8.03
C GLY A 66 11.17 5.73 -6.57
N ILE A 67 10.18 6.26 -5.86
CA ILE A 67 9.90 5.89 -4.46
C ILE A 67 9.47 4.43 -4.36
N ILE A 68 8.57 3.97 -5.23
CA ILE A 68 8.15 2.56 -5.24
C ILE A 68 9.33 1.65 -5.58
N TYR A 69 10.21 2.06 -6.50
CA TYR A 69 11.42 1.30 -6.81
C TYR A 69 12.35 1.16 -5.60
N GLU A 70 12.53 2.22 -4.81
CA GLU A 70 13.34 2.19 -3.60
C GLU A 70 12.78 1.23 -2.54
N ILE A 71 11.46 1.22 -2.34
CA ILE A 71 10.79 0.41 -1.31
C ILE A 71 10.61 -1.06 -1.78
N MET A 72 10.20 -1.23 -3.03
CA MET A 72 9.71 -2.51 -3.57
C MET A 72 10.67 -3.18 -4.55
N GLY A 73 11.62 -2.46 -5.14
CA GLY A 73 12.57 -2.98 -6.13
C GLY A 73 12.06 -2.97 -7.58
N TYR A 74 10.88 -2.38 -7.82
CA TYR A 74 10.28 -2.19 -9.14
C TYR A 74 9.46 -0.90 -9.16
N GLY A 75 9.17 -0.38 -10.36
CA GLY A 75 8.42 0.86 -10.53
C GLY A 75 7.11 0.71 -11.31
N LEU A 76 6.59 1.84 -11.75
CA LEU A 76 5.48 1.92 -12.69
C LEU A 76 5.93 1.41 -14.06
N SER A 77 5.06 0.69 -14.76
CA SER A 77 5.41 0.05 -16.04
C SER A 77 4.60 0.56 -17.23
N ARG A 78 3.31 0.80 -17.06
CA ARG A 78 2.45 1.25 -18.17
C ARG A 78 1.26 2.05 -17.67
N ALA A 79 1.00 3.18 -18.32
CA ALA A 79 -0.24 3.94 -18.14
C ALA A 79 -1.48 3.08 -18.43
N ALA A 80 -2.54 3.33 -17.67
CA ALA A 80 -3.82 2.65 -17.78
C ALA A 80 -4.96 3.65 -17.59
N ARG A 81 -6.19 3.18 -17.85
CA ARG A 81 -7.38 3.99 -17.61
C ARG A 81 -7.48 4.37 -16.13
N GLY A 82 -7.93 5.58 -15.84
CA GLY A 82 -8.29 6.01 -14.48
C GLY A 82 -9.14 4.97 -13.74
N ARG A 83 -8.91 4.86 -12.43
CA ARG A 83 -9.46 3.81 -11.56
C ARG A 83 -9.81 4.43 -10.22
N ASN A 84 -10.84 3.93 -9.53
CA ASN A 84 -11.26 4.40 -8.21
C ASN A 84 -11.47 5.93 -8.17
N ASP A 85 -12.14 6.47 -9.20
CA ASP A 85 -12.43 7.90 -9.36
C ASP A 85 -11.19 8.82 -9.50
N TYR A 86 -10.00 8.25 -9.66
CA TYR A 86 -8.82 8.96 -10.13
C TYR A 86 -8.82 9.07 -11.65
N SER A 87 -8.33 10.20 -12.17
CA SER A 87 -8.26 10.45 -13.61
C SER A 87 -7.16 9.63 -14.31
N LEU A 88 -6.08 9.33 -13.59
CA LEU A 88 -4.90 8.64 -14.12
C LEU A 88 -4.61 7.37 -13.33
N SER A 89 -4.05 6.36 -14.00
CA SER A 89 -3.44 5.23 -13.33
C SER A 89 -2.28 4.63 -14.11
N TYR A 90 -1.42 3.93 -13.38
CA TYR A 90 -0.26 3.21 -13.89
C TYR A 90 -0.23 1.81 -13.28
N LEU A 91 0.06 0.81 -14.10
CA LEU A 91 0.25 -0.56 -13.65
C LEU A 91 1.67 -0.77 -13.13
N MET A 92 1.82 -1.70 -12.19
CA MET A 92 3.11 -2.19 -11.71
C MET A 92 3.31 -3.65 -12.16
N GLY A 93 4.51 -3.97 -12.61
CA GLY A 93 4.87 -5.30 -13.11
C GLY A 93 4.94 -5.40 -14.63
N SER A 94 4.78 -6.61 -15.16
CA SER A 94 4.95 -6.92 -16.59
C SER A 94 3.63 -7.36 -17.25
N LYS A 95 3.67 -7.66 -18.55
CA LYS A 95 2.52 -8.29 -19.24
C LYS A 95 2.14 -9.67 -18.67
N ARG A 96 3.06 -10.33 -17.94
CA ARG A 96 2.88 -11.68 -17.40
C ARG A 96 2.53 -11.69 -15.92
N VAL A 97 2.91 -10.65 -15.19
CA VAL A 97 2.79 -10.58 -13.73
C VAL A 97 2.32 -9.18 -13.35
N SER A 98 1.19 -9.10 -12.65
CA SER A 98 0.66 -7.85 -12.10
C SER A 98 1.09 -7.73 -10.66
N TYR A 99 1.84 -6.69 -10.33
CA TYR A 99 2.15 -6.35 -8.94
C TYR A 99 1.09 -5.42 -8.34
N GLY A 100 0.36 -4.70 -9.18
CA GLY A 100 -0.74 -3.85 -8.76
C GLY A 100 -0.85 -2.60 -9.62
N TYR A 101 -1.30 -1.51 -9.01
CA TYR A 101 -1.43 -0.23 -9.70
C TYR A 101 -1.22 0.96 -8.76
N VAL A 102 -0.94 2.10 -9.35
CA VAL A 102 -1.00 3.41 -8.73
C VAL A 102 -2.01 4.27 -9.46
N ALA A 103 -2.83 5.02 -8.75
CA ALA A 103 -3.82 5.94 -9.31
C ALA A 103 -3.75 7.29 -8.59
N PHE A 104 -3.81 8.37 -9.35
CA PHE A 104 -3.72 9.75 -8.84
C PHE A 104 -4.43 10.73 -9.79
N GLY A 105 -4.59 11.98 -9.34
CA GLY A 105 -5.28 13.03 -10.08
C GLY A 105 -6.81 12.89 -10.08
N GLY A 106 -7.48 13.94 -10.55
CA GLY A 106 -8.94 14.03 -10.59
C GLY A 106 -9.49 14.93 -9.48
N LEU A 107 -10.45 15.78 -9.84
CA LEU A 107 -10.95 16.87 -8.99
C LEU A 107 -11.55 16.41 -7.65
N GLN A 108 -11.99 15.15 -7.55
CA GLN A 108 -12.67 14.62 -6.38
C GLN A 108 -11.74 13.90 -5.39
N GLN A 109 -10.46 13.68 -5.76
CA GLN A 109 -9.55 12.81 -5.00
C GLN A 109 -8.64 13.54 -3.99
N ARG A 110 -8.90 14.84 -3.75
CA ARG A 110 -8.29 15.63 -2.68
C ARG A 110 -6.76 15.54 -2.62
N GLU A 111 -6.10 15.58 -3.77
CA GLU A 111 -4.62 15.57 -3.87
C GLU A 111 -4.02 14.33 -3.19
N THR A 112 -4.54 13.15 -3.53
CA THR A 112 -4.05 11.87 -3.00
C THR A 112 -3.57 10.94 -4.09
N VAL A 113 -2.73 9.99 -3.70
CA VAL A 113 -2.23 8.88 -4.49
C VAL A 113 -2.72 7.59 -3.85
N CYS A 114 -3.41 6.76 -4.62
CA CYS A 114 -3.82 5.42 -4.24
C CYS A 114 -2.85 4.39 -4.82
N ILE A 115 -2.23 3.60 -3.94
CA ILE A 115 -1.32 2.52 -4.29
C ILE A 115 -1.98 1.21 -3.87
N HIS A 116 -2.10 0.27 -4.81
CA HIS A 116 -2.64 -1.05 -4.56
C HIS A 116 -1.63 -2.12 -4.94
N PHE A 117 -1.32 -3.00 -4.00
CA PHE A 117 -0.50 -4.19 -4.17
C PHE A 117 -1.38 -5.43 -4.15
N THR A 118 -1.08 -6.36 -5.06
CA THR A 118 -1.77 -7.66 -5.16
C THR A 118 -1.00 -8.76 -4.43
N GLY A 119 -1.64 -9.90 -4.15
CA GLY A 119 -0.97 -11.01 -3.46
C GLY A 119 0.23 -11.55 -4.22
N THR A 120 0.23 -11.47 -5.55
CA THR A 120 1.40 -11.84 -6.36
C THR A 120 2.61 -10.98 -6.07
N ASP A 121 2.40 -9.69 -5.77
CA ASP A 121 3.46 -8.81 -5.30
C ASP A 121 3.94 -9.20 -3.90
N LEU A 122 2.98 -9.31 -2.97
CA LEU A 122 3.26 -9.47 -1.54
C LEU A 122 3.88 -10.84 -1.19
N ILE A 123 3.71 -11.86 -2.03
CA ILE A 123 4.36 -13.18 -1.90
C ILE A 123 5.77 -13.19 -2.50
N SER A 124 6.08 -12.29 -3.44
CA SER A 124 7.29 -12.41 -4.27
C SER A 124 8.60 -11.95 -3.61
N LYS A 125 8.56 -11.52 -2.34
CA LYS A 125 9.74 -11.16 -1.53
C LYS A 125 10.10 -12.24 -0.52
#